data_AF-A0A499USP1-F1
#
_entry.id   AF-A0A499USP1-F1
#
_cell.length_a   1.000
_cell.length_b   1.000
_cell.length_c   1.000
_cell.angle_alpha   90.00
_cell.angle_beta   90.00
_cell.angle_gamma   90.00
#
_symmetry.space_group_name_H-M   'P 1'
#
loop_
_entity.id
_entity.type
_entity.pdbx_description
1 polymer ?
#
loop_
_entity_poly.entity_id
_entity_poly.type
_entity_poly.pdbx_seq_one_letter_code
_entity_poly.pdbx_strand_id
1 'polypeptide(L)'
;MKFYALVLWRLRGVIPRRLQLVYLGSGDVLTYDPDERDLLAVERKVLALWEAIRLATETGAFVPRQTRLCGWCDHQAHCPEFGGTPPPYPLAVVPPQNRGSA
;
A
#
# COMPACT_ATOMS: atom_id res chain seq x y z
N MET A 1 7.93 -7.03 -6.13
CA MET A 1 8.36 -8.41 -5.82
C MET A 1 8.94 -8.59 -4.42
N LYS A 2 9.68 -7.62 -3.87
CA LYS A 2 10.33 -7.74 -2.55
C LYS A 2 9.38 -8.07 -1.36
N PHE A 3 8.08 -7.75 -1.46
CA PHE A 3 7.09 -8.11 -0.43
C PHE A 3 7.04 -9.62 -0.14
N TYR A 4 6.96 -10.46 -1.17
CA TYR A 4 6.91 -11.92 -0.96
C TYR A 4 8.23 -12.46 -0.41
N ALA A 5 9.36 -11.83 -0.75
CA ALA A 5 10.65 -12.16 -0.16
C ALA A 5 10.66 -11.88 1.34
N LEU A 6 10.12 -10.73 1.76
CA LEU A 6 9.92 -10.39 3.16
C LEU A 6 9.01 -11.39 3.87
N VAL A 7 7.86 -11.76 3.29
CA VAL A 7 6.94 -12.75 3.87
C VAL A 7 7.63 -14.10 4.04
N LEU A 8 8.34 -14.59 3.03
CA LEU A 8 9.10 -15.83 3.12
C LEU A 8 10.18 -15.77 4.20
N TRP A 9 10.90 -14.65 4.30
CA TRP A 9 11.90 -14.47 5.34
C TRP A 9 11.28 -14.50 6.73
N ARG A 10 10.17 -13.80 6.97
CA ARG A 10 9.47 -13.81 8.26
C ARG A 10 8.88 -15.17 8.62
N LEU A 11 8.40 -15.93 7.63
CA LEU A 11 7.85 -17.27 7.86
C LEU A 11 8.90 -18.36 8.06
N ARG A 12 10.06 -18.25 7.40
CA ARG A 12 11.07 -19.33 7.32
C ARG A 12 12.41 -19.00 7.95
N GLY A 13 12.63 -17.75 8.35
CA GLY A 13 13.91 -17.27 8.91
C GLY A 13 15.05 -17.13 7.90
N VAL A 14 14.83 -17.41 6.62
CA VAL A 14 15.87 -17.36 5.57
C VAL A 14 15.49 -16.39 4.45
N ILE A 15 16.42 -15.50 4.07
CA ILE A 15 16.26 -14.59 2.94
C ILE A 15 16.38 -15.39 1.62
N PRO A 16 15.40 -15.31 0.70
CA PRO A 16 15.49 -15.95 -0.60
C PRO A 16 16.69 -15.44 -1.39
N ARG A 17 17.44 -16.34 -2.04
CA ARG A 17 18.65 -15.97 -2.79
C ARG A 17 18.37 -15.15 -4.05
N ARG A 18 17.20 -15.35 -4.68
CA ARG A 18 16.83 -14.71 -5.94
C ARG A 18 15.32 -14.55 -6.08
N LEU A 19 14.90 -13.42 -6.62
CA LEU A 19 13.55 -13.12 -7.09
C LEU A 19 13.56 -13.06 -8.61
N GLN A 20 12.51 -13.56 -9.24
CA GLN A 20 12.35 -13.52 -10.69
C GLN A 20 10.94 -13.05 -11.07
N LEU A 21 10.87 -12.14 -12.05
CA LEU A 21 9.64 -11.75 -12.72
C LEU A 21 9.74 -12.23 -14.17
N VAL A 22 8.89 -13.20 -14.52
CA VAL A 22 8.87 -13.85 -15.84
C VAL A 22 7.75 -13.23 -16.67
N TYR A 23 8.11 -12.64 -17.81
CA TYR A 23 7.17 -12.11 -18.79
C TYR A 23 6.80 -13.22 -19.78
N LEU A 24 5.62 -13.80 -19.63
CA LEU A 24 5.22 -14.96 -20.43
C LEU A 24 5.05 -14.65 -21.93
N GLY A 25 4.69 -13.42 -22.29
CA GLY A 25 4.47 -13.02 -23.68
C GLY A 25 5.77 -12.86 -24.48
N SER A 26 6.84 -12.35 -23.86
CA SER A 26 8.14 -12.16 -24.52
C SER A 26 9.18 -13.23 -24.15
N GLY A 27 8.97 -13.95 -23.04
CA GLY A 27 9.94 -14.87 -22.45
C GLY A 27 10.99 -14.17 -21.56
N ASP A 28 10.95 -12.84 -21.43
CA ASP A 28 11.95 -12.10 -20.66
C ASP A 28 11.88 -12.43 -19.17
N VAL A 29 13.04 -12.48 -18.52
CA VAL A 29 13.13 -12.72 -17.07
C VAL A 29 13.93 -11.61 -16.42
N LEU A 30 13.27 -10.84 -15.56
CA LEU A 30 13.95 -9.89 -14.68
C LEU A 30 14.32 -10.58 -13.38
N THR A 31 15.57 -10.45 -12.95
CA THR A 31 16.09 -11.07 -11.73
C THR A 31 16.54 -10.04 -10.71
N TYR A 32 16.43 -10.38 -9.43
CA TYR A 32 16.87 -9.53 -8.33
C TYR A 32 17.29 -10.39 -7.13
N ASP A 33 18.50 -10.20 -6.63
CA ASP A 33 19.01 -10.91 -5.46
C ASP A 33 18.87 -9.98 -4.24
N PRO A 34 17.91 -10.23 -3.33
CA PRO A 34 17.61 -9.30 -2.25
C PRO A 34 18.60 -9.42 -1.09
N ASP A 35 18.88 -8.28 -0.45
CA ASP A 35 19.57 -8.25 0.83
C ASP A 35 18.62 -7.95 2.01
N GLU A 36 19.14 -8.03 3.23
CA GLU A 36 18.37 -7.76 4.44
C GLU A 36 17.84 -6.32 4.52
N ARG A 37 18.67 -5.34 4.13
CA ARG A 37 18.32 -3.91 4.23
C ARG A 37 17.15 -3.57 3.34
N ASP A 38 17.11 -4.15 2.14
CA ASP A 38 15.99 -4.07 1.22
C ASP A 38 14.68 -4.51 1.86
N LEU A 39 14.70 -5.69 2.48
CA LEU A 39 13.49 -6.30 3.04
C LEU A 39 13.00 -5.55 4.27
N LEU A 40 13.91 -5.08 5.13
CA LEU A 40 13.57 -4.19 6.24
C LEU A 40 12.97 -2.87 5.76
N ALA A 41 13.45 -2.31 4.64
CA ALA A 41 12.87 -1.10 4.07
C ALA A 41 11.46 -1.34 3.53
N VAL A 42 11.19 -2.51 2.95
CA VAL A 42 9.85 -2.91 2.52
C VAL A 42 8.93 -3.09 3.72
N GLU A 43 9.40 -3.73 4.79
CA GLU A 43 8.63 -3.95 6.01
C GLU A 43 8.17 -2.63 6.64
N ARG A 44 9.08 -1.65 6.78
CA ARG A 44 8.72 -0.31 7.27
C ARG A 44 7.64 0.34 6.42
N LYS A 45 7.71 0.21 5.10
CA LYS A 45 6.70 0.77 4.18
C LYS A 45 5.35 0.06 4.31
N VAL A 46 5.34 -1.26 4.47
CA VAL A 46 4.11 -2.05 4.66
C VAL A 46 3.44 -1.67 5.98
N LEU A 47 4.20 -1.60 7.07
CA LEU A 47 3.67 -1.22 8.38
C LEU A 47 3.14 0.23 8.38
N ALA A 48 3.87 1.16 7.76
CA ALA A 48 3.41 2.54 7.64
C ALA A 48 2.10 2.65 6.82
N LEU A 49 2.00 1.87 5.73
CA LEU A 49 0.77 1.81 4.93
C LEU A 49 -0.39 1.21 5.74
N TRP A 50 -0.13 0.16 6.52
CA TRP A 50 -1.13 -0.44 7.39
C TRP A 50 -1.67 0.55 8.42
N GLU A 51 -0.81 1.31 9.09
CA GLU A 51 -1.25 2.33 10.04
C GLU A 51 -2.08 3.43 9.37
N ALA A 52 -1.72 3.85 8.16
CA ALA A 52 -2.51 4.81 7.40
C ALA A 52 -3.89 4.24 7.02
N ILE A 53 -3.97 2.97 6.59
CA ILE A 53 -5.23 2.30 6.29
C ILE A 53 -6.10 2.18 7.55
N ARG A 54 -5.50 1.79 8.69
CA ARG A 54 -6.22 1.68 9.97
C ARG A 54 -6.80 3.03 10.40
N LEU A 55 -6.00 4.09 10.34
CA LEU A 55 -6.47 5.45 10.66
C LEU A 55 -7.60 5.92 9.72
N ALA A 56 -7.46 5.70 8.41
CA ALA A 56 -8.50 6.04 7.44
C ALA A 56 -9.78 5.24 7.68
N THR A 57 -9.66 3.98 8.09
CA THR A 57 -10.81 3.11 8.42
C THR A 57 -11.52 3.58 9.68
N GLU A 58 -10.78 3.93 10.73
CA GLU A 58 -11.34 4.40 12.00
C GLU A 58 -12.02 5.76 11.87
N THR A 59 -11.46 6.66 11.06
CA THR A 59 -11.98 8.03 10.91
C THR A 59 -12.96 8.17 9.74
N GLY A 60 -13.00 7.20 8.82
CA GLY A 60 -13.68 7.32 7.53
C GLY A 60 -13.03 8.31 6.56
N ALA A 61 -11.86 8.86 6.91
CA ALA A 61 -11.19 9.89 6.11
C ALA A 61 -10.21 9.25 5.11
N PHE A 62 -10.60 9.25 3.83
CA PHE A 62 -9.77 8.78 2.71
C PHE A 62 -9.32 9.98 1.87
N VAL A 63 -8.15 10.54 2.21
CA VAL A 63 -7.62 11.73 1.53
C VAL A 63 -7.20 11.36 0.10
N PRO A 64 -7.81 11.96 -0.94
CA PRO A 64 -7.42 11.70 -2.32
C PRO A 64 -6.04 12.30 -2.61
N ARG A 65 -5.34 11.74 -3.60
CA ARG A 65 -4.07 12.28 -4.10
C ARG A 65 -4.04 12.20 -5.61
N GLN A 66 -3.98 13.35 -6.27
CA GLN A 66 -3.83 13.40 -7.71
C GLN A 66 -2.47 12.84 -8.14
N THR A 67 -2.48 11.96 -9.14
CA THR A 67 -1.29 11.39 -9.77
C THR A 67 -1.55 11.22 -11.27
N ARG A 68 -0.51 10.92 -12.05
CA ARG A 68 -0.68 10.62 -13.48
C ARG A 68 -1.60 9.42 -13.74
N LEU A 69 -1.75 8.52 -12.77
CA LEU A 69 -2.63 7.35 -12.88
C LEU A 69 -4.11 7.70 -12.75
N CYS A 70 -4.46 8.91 -12.29
CA CYS A 70 -5.87 9.31 -12.18
C CYS A 70 -6.61 9.29 -13.53
N GLY A 71 -5.90 9.44 -14.65
CA GLY A 71 -6.50 9.34 -15.99
C GLY A 71 -6.99 7.94 -16.36
N TRP A 72 -6.56 6.90 -15.64
CA TRP A 72 -6.97 5.50 -15.83
C TRP A 72 -7.69 4.95 -14.59
N CYS A 73 -8.20 5.81 -13.71
CA CYS A 73 -8.86 5.40 -12.49
C CYS A 73 -10.36 5.15 -12.72
N ASP A 74 -10.82 3.91 -12.53
CA ASP A 74 -12.23 3.54 -12.67
C ASP A 74 -13.17 4.27 -11.69
N HIS A 75 -12.62 4.88 -10.64
CA HIS A 75 -13.39 5.51 -9.57
C HIS A 75 -13.44 7.04 -9.69
N GLN A 76 -13.00 7.62 -10.81
CA GLN A 76 -12.90 9.07 -11.00
C GLN A 76 -14.23 9.78 -10.75
N ALA A 77 -15.36 9.19 -11.16
CA ALA A 77 -16.71 9.74 -10.96
C ALA A 77 -17.10 9.94 -9.47
N HIS A 78 -16.44 9.23 -8.56
CA HIS A 78 -16.67 9.34 -7.10
C HIS A 78 -15.60 10.15 -6.38
N CYS A 79 -14.56 10.61 -7.08
CA CYS A 79 -13.41 11.24 -6.46
C CYS A 79 -13.63 12.75 -6.24
N PRO A 80 -13.45 13.28 -5.01
CA PRO A 80 -13.62 14.71 -4.71
C PRO A 80 -12.75 15.65 -5.54
N GLU A 81 -11.55 15.20 -5.92
CA GLU A 81 -10.62 15.96 -6.77
C GLU A 81 -11.18 16.27 -8.17
N PHE A 82 -12.20 15.52 -8.60
CA PHE A 82 -12.89 15.69 -9.87
C PHE A 82 -14.37 16.09 -9.68
N GLY A 83 -14.72 16.59 -8.49
CA GLY A 83 -16.09 16.98 -8.13
C GLY A 83 -17.03 15.80 -7.81
N GLY A 84 -16.51 14.57 -7.75
CA GLY A 84 -17.26 13.38 -7.37
C GLY A 84 -17.53 13.31 -5.87
N THR A 85 -18.58 12.60 -5.49
CA THR A 85 -18.91 12.35 -4.07
C THR A 85 -18.61 10.89 -3.71
N PRO A 86 -17.79 10.61 -2.69
CA PRO A 86 -17.54 9.26 -2.22
C PRO A 86 -18.84 8.59 -1.72
N PRO A 87 -18.99 7.26 -1.89
CA PRO A 87 -20.12 6.53 -1.34
C PRO A 87 -20.13 6.59 0.19
N PRO A 88 -21.30 6.40 0.84
CA PRO A 88 -21.38 6.34 2.29
C PRO A 88 -20.45 5.28 2.88
N TYR A 89 -19.70 5.65 3.93
CA TYR A 89 -18.79 4.72 4.59
C TYR A 89 -19.58 3.72 5.46
N PRO A 90 -19.33 2.40 5.35
CA PRO A 90 -20.21 1.39 5.96
C PRO A 90 -19.97 1.16 7.46
N LEU A 91 -18.84 1.62 8.01
CA LEU A 91 -18.49 1.40 9.42
C LEU A 91 -18.77 2.65 10.27
N ALA A 92 -18.99 2.44 11.57
CA ALA A 92 -19.07 3.54 12.53
C ALA A 92 -17.71 4.24 12.63
N VAL A 93 -17.67 5.54 12.34
CA VAL A 93 -16.45 6.35 12.40
C VAL A 93 -16.27 6.93 13.80
N VAL A 94 -15.04 6.84 14.31
CA VAL A 94 -14.63 7.51 15.55
C VAL A 94 -14.09 8.89 15.16
N PRO A 95 -14.70 9.99 15.64
CA PRO A 95 -14.14 11.32 15.41
C PRO A 95 -12.71 11.40 15.99
N PRO A 96 -11.76 12.09 15.33
CA PRO A 96 -10.42 12.25 15.86
C PRO A 96 -10.50 12.92 17.24
N GLN A 97 -10.03 12.21 18.27
CA GLN A 97 -9.96 12.77 19.62
C GLN A 97 -8.91 13.88 19.62
N ASN A 98 -9.33 15.12 19.86
CA ASN A 98 -8.43 16.25 20.07
C ASN A 98 -7.51 15.92 21.25
N ARG A 99 -6.31 15.39 20.97
CA ARG A 99 -5.21 15.38 21.94
C ARG A 99 -4.72 16.81 22.06
N GLY A 100 -5.44 17.61 22.83
CA GLY A 100 -5.01 18.92 23.26
C GLY A 100 -3.68 18.78 23.99
N SER A 101 -2.63 19.30 23.36
CA SER A 101 -1.33 19.53 23.95
C SER A 101 -1.47 20.64 24.99
N ALA A 102 -1.35 20.28 26.27
CA ALA A 102 -0.91 21.15 27.35
C ALA A 102 0.63 21.08 27.45
#